data_AF-A0A2R6NG43-F1
#
_entry.id   AF-A0A2R6NG43-F1
#
_cell.length_a   1.000
_cell.length_b   1.000
_cell.length_c   1.000
_cell.angle_alpha   90.00
_cell.angle_beta   90.00
_cell.angle_gamma   90.00
#
_symmetry.space_group_name_H-M   'P 1'
#
loop_
_entity.id
_entity.type
_entity.pdbx_description
1 polymer ?
#
loop_
_entity_poly.entity_id
_entity_poly.type
_entity_poly.pdbx_seq_one_letter_code
_entity_poly.pdbx_strand_id
1 'polypeptide(L)'
;MIDYHARTRTVDVFVEFILEACTDEHLHLPSGSYNTFYLVVSSSPLFGHEFLARLARSVNGFLTPGQTAETAQSILRSLSHALNELHVRSNQLMADGAEGPRKKHKKDRRSSASGGREPEVYAISFALLTKIAASVFASLPLQTLQEDLRRDTLSPIQEFHASSATVVREAFKKIRSESNGEDWCWQIIATSILRLRYSLGTASQLQLGADADQKLVPRMFKISKIPHVLPELRIEIVRSLLNEATRGRCEPAVVLEEALRQIKPLQNANGTLRWSGHTYSLTDQELPVAMLYLLLERWLPIFE
;
A
#
# COMPACT_ATOMS: atom_id res chain seq x y z
N MET A 1 -22.68 11.36 6.08
CA MET A 1 -21.95 11.95 4.94
C MET A 1 -22.06 11.05 3.71
N ILE A 2 -21.55 9.81 3.74
CA ILE A 2 -21.64 8.92 2.56
C ILE A 2 -23.08 8.68 2.07
N ASP A 3 -24.04 8.54 2.98
CA ASP A 3 -25.45 8.32 2.62
C ASP A 3 -26.06 9.52 1.87
N TYR A 4 -25.54 10.73 2.10
CA TYR A 4 -25.93 11.92 1.36
C TYR A 4 -25.46 11.82 -0.10
N HIS A 5 -24.17 11.53 -0.32
CA HIS A 5 -23.60 11.38 -1.66
C HIS A 5 -24.20 10.21 -2.45
N ALA A 6 -24.55 9.11 -1.76
CA ALA A 6 -25.29 8.01 -2.36
C ALA A 6 -26.68 8.46 -2.85
N ARG A 7 -27.44 9.19 -2.01
CA ARG A 7 -28.78 9.69 -2.38
C ARG A 7 -28.75 10.74 -3.49
N THR A 8 -27.72 11.59 -3.53
CA THR A 8 -27.57 12.65 -4.54
C THR A 8 -26.80 12.21 -5.78
N ARG A 9 -26.38 10.95 -5.87
CA ARG A 9 -25.60 10.39 -7.00
C ARG A 9 -24.26 11.13 -7.25
N THR A 10 -23.59 11.48 -6.16
CA THR A 10 -22.29 12.20 -6.16
C THR A 10 -21.20 11.40 -5.42
N VAL A 11 -21.25 10.06 -5.51
CA VAL A 11 -20.29 9.18 -4.83
C VAL A 11 -18.90 9.28 -5.43
N ASP A 12 -18.81 9.46 -6.74
CA ASP A 12 -17.59 9.81 -7.47
C ASP A 12 -16.92 11.06 -6.90
N VAL A 13 -17.67 12.15 -6.77
CA VAL A 13 -17.18 13.42 -6.20
C VAL A 13 -16.71 13.24 -4.76
N PHE A 14 -17.43 12.43 -3.97
CA PHE A 14 -17.01 12.11 -2.61
C PHE A 14 -15.70 11.32 -2.56
N VAL A 15 -15.51 10.35 -3.47
CA VAL A 15 -14.23 9.63 -3.59
C VAL A 15 -13.11 10.61 -3.92
N GLU A 16 -13.31 11.51 -4.89
CA GLU A 16 -12.31 12.52 -5.25
C GLU A 16 -11.92 13.42 -4.08
N PHE A 17 -12.87 13.91 -3.29
CA PHE A 17 -12.56 14.71 -2.11
C PHE A 17 -11.76 13.94 -1.05
N ILE A 18 -12.03 12.64 -0.87
CA ILE A 18 -11.23 11.83 0.06
C ILE A 18 -9.81 11.65 -0.49
N LEU A 19 -9.66 11.40 -1.80
CA LEU A 19 -8.34 11.30 -2.43
C LEU A 19 -7.56 12.61 -2.29
N GLU A 20 -8.21 13.74 -2.54
CA GLU A 20 -7.66 15.09 -2.38
C GLU A 20 -7.21 15.32 -0.93
N ALA A 21 -8.04 14.98 0.06
CA ALA A 21 -7.68 15.09 1.47
C ALA A 21 -6.47 14.22 1.88
N CYS A 22 -6.10 13.23 1.06
CA CYS A 22 -4.92 12.39 1.28
C CYS A 22 -3.67 12.89 0.58
N THR A 23 -3.73 13.96 -0.24
CA THR A 23 -2.55 14.52 -0.90
C THR A 23 -1.65 15.24 0.10
N ASP A 24 -0.38 15.42 -0.26
CA ASP A 24 0.57 16.09 0.61
C ASP A 24 0.12 17.51 0.95
N GLU A 25 -0.57 18.22 0.03
CA GLU A 25 -1.12 19.57 0.23
C GLU A 25 -1.91 19.72 1.53
N HIS A 26 -2.75 18.74 1.84
CA HIS A 26 -3.63 18.75 3.01
C HIS A 26 -3.04 18.01 4.23
N LEU A 27 -1.96 17.24 4.04
CA LEU A 27 -1.26 16.57 5.13
C LEU A 27 -0.31 17.54 5.83
N HIS A 28 -0.87 18.35 6.73
CA HIS A 28 -0.09 19.21 7.61
C HIS A 28 0.55 18.37 8.72
N LEU A 29 1.86 18.17 8.62
CA LEU A 29 2.62 17.47 9.65
C LEU A 29 2.57 18.29 10.95
N PRO A 30 1.97 17.77 12.04
CA PRO A 30 2.10 18.40 13.34
C PRO A 30 3.55 18.27 13.81
N SER A 31 4.00 19.16 14.70
CA SER A 31 5.32 19.04 15.35
C SER A 31 5.49 17.62 15.92
N GLY A 32 6.37 16.80 15.32
CA GLY A 32 6.49 15.38 15.69
C GLY A 32 7.19 14.51 14.66
N SER A 33 7.23 13.21 14.91
CA SER A 33 7.81 12.22 13.99
C SER A 33 6.81 11.79 12.91
N TYR A 34 7.32 11.49 11.71
CA TYR A 34 6.51 10.94 10.61
C TYR A 34 5.82 9.62 10.96
N ASN A 35 6.45 8.80 11.80
CA ASN A 35 5.85 7.56 12.28
C ASN A 35 4.61 7.84 13.12
N THR A 36 4.70 8.76 14.08
CA THR A 36 3.54 9.18 14.89
C THR A 36 2.44 9.76 14.01
N PHE A 37 2.81 10.60 13.05
CA PHE A 37 1.83 11.17 12.12
C PHE A 37 1.14 10.08 11.29
N TYR A 38 1.89 9.14 10.71
CA TYR A 38 1.38 7.99 9.97
C TYR A 38 0.38 7.15 10.80
N LEU A 39 0.72 6.86 12.06
CA LEU A 39 -0.16 6.14 12.98
C LEU A 39 -1.46 6.90 13.22
N VAL A 40 -1.38 8.21 13.50
CA VAL A 40 -2.56 9.05 13.74
C VAL A 40 -3.46 9.06 12.50
N VAL A 41 -2.94 9.40 11.32
CA VAL A 41 -3.76 9.47 10.11
C VAL A 41 -4.29 8.09 9.70
N SER A 42 -3.50 7.02 9.84
CA SER A 42 -3.94 5.65 9.52
C SER A 42 -4.99 5.10 10.47
N SER A 43 -5.03 5.61 11.71
CA SER A 43 -6.04 5.28 12.72
C SER A 43 -7.34 6.06 12.57
N SER A 44 -7.39 7.04 11.66
CA SER A 44 -8.59 7.83 11.41
C SER A 44 -9.78 6.93 11.03
N PRO A 45 -11.00 7.23 11.53
CA PRO A 45 -12.21 6.51 11.14
C PRO A 45 -12.44 6.43 9.63
N LEU A 46 -11.90 7.39 8.85
CA LEU A 46 -11.94 7.38 7.38
C LEU A 46 -11.21 6.19 6.74
N PHE A 47 -10.24 5.60 7.44
CA PHE A 47 -9.51 4.42 6.96
C PHE A 47 -9.85 3.17 7.78
N GLY A 48 -10.85 3.27 8.67
CA GLY A 48 -11.37 2.13 9.41
C GLY A 48 -12.15 1.18 8.51
N HIS A 49 -12.14 -0.11 8.85
CA HIS A 49 -12.84 -1.15 8.10
C HIS A 49 -14.33 -0.84 7.89
N GLU A 50 -15.02 -0.33 8.91
CA GLU A 50 -16.45 -0.01 8.83
C GLU A 50 -16.74 1.07 7.77
N PHE A 51 -15.95 2.14 7.75
CA PHE A 51 -16.11 3.21 6.77
C PHE A 51 -15.78 2.71 5.35
N LEU A 52 -14.66 2.00 5.17
CA LEU A 52 -14.28 1.47 3.86
C LEU A 52 -15.31 0.45 3.33
N ALA A 53 -15.89 -0.39 4.19
CA ALA A 53 -16.97 -1.30 3.80
C ALA A 53 -18.26 -0.56 3.41
N ARG A 54 -18.55 0.59 4.01
CA ARG A 54 -19.65 1.47 3.56
C ARG A 54 -19.31 2.14 2.23
N LEU A 55 -18.08 2.63 2.07
CA LEU A 55 -17.58 3.20 0.82
C LEU A 55 -17.68 2.22 -0.34
N ALA A 56 -17.18 1.00 -0.14
CA ALA A 56 -17.31 -0.11 -1.06
C ALA A 56 -18.76 -0.33 -1.53
N ARG A 57 -19.70 -0.46 -0.58
CA ARG A 57 -21.13 -0.63 -0.90
C ARG A 57 -21.73 0.54 -1.66
N SER A 58 -21.36 1.77 -1.29
CA SER A 58 -21.86 2.96 -1.99
C SER A 58 -21.30 3.08 -3.40
N VAL A 59 -20.01 2.79 -3.61
CA VAL A 59 -19.37 2.72 -4.93
C VAL A 59 -20.08 1.66 -5.78
N ASN A 60 -20.31 0.47 -5.25
CA ASN A 60 -20.95 -0.60 -6.00
C ASN A 60 -22.41 -0.29 -6.38
N GLY A 61 -23.17 0.32 -5.46
CA GLY A 61 -24.61 0.52 -5.64
C GLY A 61 -25.02 1.82 -6.33
N PHE A 62 -24.20 2.87 -6.31
CA PHE A 62 -24.62 4.22 -6.71
C PHE A 62 -23.74 4.87 -7.77
N LEU A 63 -22.59 4.30 -8.08
CA LEU A 63 -21.71 4.84 -9.09
C LEU A 63 -22.25 4.47 -10.48
N THR A 64 -22.52 5.49 -11.31
CA THR A 64 -23.11 5.27 -12.64
C THR A 64 -22.07 4.75 -13.64
N PRO A 65 -22.50 4.13 -14.77
CA PRO A 65 -21.55 3.64 -15.76
C PRO A 65 -20.55 4.69 -16.26
N GLY A 66 -21.00 5.93 -16.51
CA GLY A 66 -20.14 7.03 -16.95
C GLY A 66 -19.10 7.44 -15.90
N GLN A 67 -19.49 7.45 -14.63
CA GLN A 67 -18.60 7.80 -13.51
C GLN A 67 -17.56 6.71 -13.21
N THR A 68 -17.78 5.45 -13.62
CA THR A 68 -16.96 4.31 -13.20
C THR A 68 -15.53 4.41 -13.74
N ALA A 69 -15.41 4.72 -15.03
CA ALA A 69 -14.12 4.91 -15.68
C ALA A 69 -13.40 6.15 -15.12
N GLU A 70 -14.12 7.26 -14.97
CA GLU A 70 -13.56 8.52 -14.45
C GLU A 70 -13.04 8.37 -13.01
N THR A 71 -13.80 7.72 -12.14
CA THR A 71 -13.39 7.45 -10.76
C THR A 71 -12.14 6.58 -10.72
N ALA A 72 -12.09 5.52 -11.53
CA ALA A 72 -10.93 4.64 -11.61
C ALA A 72 -9.68 5.41 -12.09
N GLN A 73 -9.81 6.23 -13.12
CA GLN A 73 -8.73 7.07 -13.64
C GLN A 73 -8.28 8.13 -12.63
N SER A 74 -9.21 8.74 -11.89
CA SER A 74 -8.90 9.70 -10.82
C SER A 74 -8.01 9.07 -9.76
N ILE A 75 -8.36 7.88 -9.27
CA ILE A 75 -7.55 7.11 -8.31
C ILE A 75 -6.16 6.81 -8.88
N LEU A 76 -6.08 6.31 -10.11
CA LEU A 76 -4.81 5.96 -10.75
C LEU A 76 -3.90 7.19 -10.93
N ARG A 77 -4.48 8.34 -11.28
CA ARG A 77 -3.75 9.62 -11.35
C ARG A 77 -3.19 10.02 -9.99
N SER A 78 -4.00 9.98 -8.93
CA SER A 78 -3.54 10.31 -7.57
C SER A 78 -2.42 9.37 -7.09
N LEU A 79 -2.55 8.05 -7.32
CA LEU A 79 -1.52 7.07 -6.97
C LEU A 79 -0.21 7.32 -7.72
N SER A 80 -0.31 7.56 -9.03
CA SER A 80 0.86 7.81 -9.89
C SER A 80 1.54 9.12 -9.53
N HIS A 81 0.77 10.16 -9.24
CA HIS A 81 1.29 11.45 -8.80
C HIS A 81 2.08 11.32 -7.50
N ALA A 82 1.51 10.69 -6.46
CA ALA A 82 2.20 10.51 -5.18
C ALA A 82 3.50 9.68 -5.31
N LEU A 83 3.52 8.64 -6.16
CA LEU A 83 4.74 7.88 -6.46
C LEU A 83 5.79 8.71 -7.19
N ASN A 84 5.37 9.51 -8.17
CA ASN A 84 6.29 10.34 -8.94
C ASN A 84 6.93 11.41 -8.07
N GLU A 85 6.16 12.08 -7.21
CA GLU A 85 6.68 13.06 -6.27
C GLU A 85 7.70 12.43 -5.30
N LEU A 86 7.40 11.25 -4.75
CA LEU A 86 8.35 10.51 -3.92
C LEU A 86 9.66 10.23 -4.66
N HIS A 87 9.60 9.74 -5.90
CA HIS A 87 10.79 9.44 -6.71
C HIS A 87 11.61 10.71 -7.00
N VAL A 88 10.94 11.80 -7.38
CA VAL A 88 11.59 13.09 -7.63
C VAL A 88 12.32 13.56 -6.38
N ARG A 89 11.65 13.55 -5.21
CA ARG A 89 12.25 14.00 -3.94
C ARG A 89 13.37 13.10 -3.46
N SER A 90 13.20 11.78 -3.52
CA SER A 90 14.26 10.86 -3.12
C SER A 90 15.50 11.01 -3.99
N ASN A 91 15.34 11.18 -5.31
CA ASN A 91 16.47 11.38 -6.22
C ASN A 91 17.20 12.71 -5.96
N GLN A 92 16.47 13.78 -5.61
CA GLN A 92 17.06 15.07 -5.22
C GLN A 92 17.95 14.92 -3.97
N LEU A 93 17.45 14.26 -2.92
CA LEU A 93 18.22 14.02 -1.68
C LEU A 93 19.49 13.20 -1.93
N MET A 94 19.40 12.17 -2.77
CA MET A 94 20.57 11.35 -3.13
C MET A 94 21.62 12.13 -3.93
N ALA A 95 21.19 13.05 -4.81
CA ALA A 95 22.09 13.91 -5.58
C ALA A 95 22.79 14.98 -4.71
N ASP A 96 22.14 15.39 -3.62
CA ASP A 96 22.69 16.34 -2.66
C ASP A 96 23.62 15.72 -1.62
N GLY A 97 23.35 14.49 -1.21
CA GLY A 97 24.19 13.75 -0.25
C GLY A 97 25.46 13.13 -0.84
N ALA A 98 25.56 13.01 -2.17
CA ALA A 98 26.76 12.46 -2.78
C ALA A 98 27.94 13.47 -2.72
N GLU A 99 28.90 13.22 -1.83
CA GLU A 99 30.22 13.90 -1.74
C GLU A 99 31.13 13.60 -2.96
N GLY A 100 30.57 13.59 -4.17
CA GLY A 100 31.36 13.57 -5.39
C GLY A 100 32.13 14.88 -5.58
N PRO A 101 33.23 14.89 -6.35
CA PRO A 101 33.98 16.10 -6.69
C PRO A 101 33.11 17.06 -7.51
N ARG A 102 32.30 17.85 -6.81
CA ARG A 102 31.39 18.84 -7.39
C ARG A 102 32.24 19.91 -8.05
N LYS A 103 32.14 20.01 -9.39
CA LYS A 103 32.62 21.17 -10.16
C LYS A 103 32.13 22.42 -9.43
N LYS A 104 33.08 23.26 -9.00
CA LYS A 104 32.90 24.47 -8.20
C LYS A 104 32.08 25.50 -8.99
N HIS A 105 30.76 25.30 -9.08
CA HIS A 105 29.86 26.25 -9.72
C HIS A 105 29.69 27.45 -8.77
N LYS A 106 29.91 28.65 -9.31
CA LYS A 106 29.88 29.92 -8.56
C LYS A 106 28.53 30.07 -7.87
N LYS A 107 28.55 29.98 -6.54
CA LYS A 107 27.43 29.96 -5.60
C LYS A 107 26.73 31.31 -5.61
N ASP A 108 25.63 31.44 -6.36
CA ASP A 108 24.71 32.55 -6.19
C ASP A 108 23.85 32.26 -4.94
N ARG A 109 24.11 33.04 -3.89
CA ARG A 109 23.78 32.75 -2.50
C ARG A 109 22.36 33.17 -2.14
N ARG A 110 21.39 32.90 -3.02
CA ARG A 110 19.97 33.00 -2.67
C ARG A 110 19.56 31.67 -2.04
N SER A 111 19.74 31.59 -0.74
CA SER A 111 19.13 30.61 0.14
C SER A 111 17.61 30.76 0.07
N SER A 112 17.00 30.28 -1.01
CA SER A 112 15.58 29.99 -1.01
C SER A 112 15.41 28.87 -0.01
N ALA A 113 14.78 29.20 1.13
CA ALA A 113 14.12 28.25 1.99
C ALA A 113 12.98 27.58 1.20
N SER A 114 13.34 26.82 0.16
CA SER A 114 12.40 25.98 -0.53
C SER A 114 12.02 24.91 0.49
N GLY A 115 10.91 25.15 1.19
CA GLY A 115 10.25 24.22 2.10
C GLY A 115 9.74 23.01 1.33
N GLY A 116 10.64 22.28 0.69
CA GLY A 116 10.37 21.00 0.08
C GLY A 116 9.93 20.05 1.18
N ARG A 117 8.79 19.40 0.96
CA ARG A 117 8.30 18.38 1.87
C ARG A 117 9.22 17.17 1.84
N GLU A 118 9.34 16.54 3.00
CA GLU A 118 10.15 15.34 3.18
C GLU A 118 9.50 14.13 2.48
N PRO A 119 10.28 13.18 1.95
CA PRO A 119 9.78 12.02 1.21
C PRO A 119 8.77 11.17 2.02
N GLU A 120 8.85 11.21 3.34
CA GLU A 120 7.95 10.56 4.28
C GLU A 120 6.50 11.01 4.12
N VAL A 121 6.26 12.30 3.84
CA VAL A 121 4.90 12.83 3.64
C VAL A 121 4.25 12.19 2.40
N TYR A 122 5.02 12.04 1.31
CA TYR A 122 4.54 11.40 0.09
C TYR A 122 4.32 9.90 0.28
N ALA A 123 5.15 9.24 1.08
CA ALA A 123 4.94 7.83 1.44
C ALA A 123 3.66 7.62 2.27
N ILE A 124 3.38 8.52 3.21
CA ILE A 124 2.14 8.52 3.99
C ILE A 124 0.94 8.79 3.08
N SER A 125 0.99 9.83 2.25
CA SER A 125 -0.04 10.14 1.25
C SER A 125 -0.37 8.92 0.38
N PHE A 126 0.66 8.31 -0.20
CA PHE A 126 0.50 7.10 -1.01
C PHE A 126 -0.13 5.94 -0.23
N ALA A 127 0.29 5.72 1.02
CA ALA A 127 -0.28 4.67 1.87
C ALA A 127 -1.78 4.89 2.15
N LEU A 128 -2.23 6.12 2.32
CA LEU A 128 -3.65 6.45 2.50
C LEU A 128 -4.45 6.27 1.20
N LEU A 129 -3.90 6.77 0.08
CA LEU A 129 -4.49 6.62 -1.24
C LEU A 129 -4.69 5.15 -1.62
N THR A 130 -3.70 4.29 -1.35
CA THR A 130 -3.80 2.85 -1.66
C THR A 130 -4.89 2.14 -0.84
N LYS A 131 -5.16 2.55 0.41
CA LYS A 131 -6.25 2.00 1.22
C LYS A 131 -7.62 2.30 0.60
N ILE A 132 -7.82 3.55 0.16
CA ILE A 132 -9.05 3.96 -0.53
C ILE A 132 -9.16 3.23 -1.87
N ALA A 133 -8.08 3.23 -2.66
CA ALA A 133 -8.02 2.59 -3.96
C ALA A 133 -8.37 1.10 -3.88
N ALA A 134 -7.81 0.37 -2.92
CA ALA A 134 -8.10 -1.04 -2.71
C ALA A 134 -9.61 -1.28 -2.49
N SER A 135 -10.24 -0.46 -1.65
CA SER A 135 -11.68 -0.55 -1.36
C SER A 135 -12.55 -0.19 -2.56
N VAL A 136 -12.19 0.89 -3.30
CA VAL A 136 -12.98 1.38 -4.44
C VAL A 136 -12.85 0.45 -5.63
N PHE A 137 -11.63 0.07 -6.03
CA PHE A 137 -11.39 -0.85 -7.15
C PHE A 137 -12.07 -2.21 -6.95
N ALA A 138 -11.99 -2.77 -5.73
CA ALA A 138 -12.66 -4.02 -5.39
C ALA A 138 -14.19 -3.92 -5.34
N SER A 139 -14.77 -2.74 -5.57
CA SER A 139 -16.22 -2.52 -5.50
C SER A 139 -16.82 -1.88 -6.75
N LEU A 140 -16.01 -1.57 -7.77
CA LEU A 140 -16.50 -0.97 -9.01
C LEU A 140 -17.60 -1.84 -9.64
N PRO A 141 -18.72 -1.26 -10.11
CA PRO A 141 -19.85 -1.99 -10.68
C PRO A 141 -19.57 -2.46 -12.12
N LEU A 142 -18.47 -3.19 -12.34
CA LEU A 142 -18.01 -3.57 -13.68
C LEU A 142 -18.98 -4.47 -14.46
N GLN A 143 -19.85 -5.20 -13.74
CA GLN A 143 -20.81 -6.12 -14.34
C GLN A 143 -21.97 -5.40 -15.04
N THR A 144 -22.21 -4.12 -14.73
CA THR A 144 -23.28 -3.32 -15.35
C THR A 144 -22.77 -2.48 -16.53
N LEU A 145 -21.45 -2.47 -16.75
CA LEU A 145 -20.84 -1.74 -17.86
C LEU A 145 -20.98 -2.52 -19.17
N GLN A 146 -21.10 -1.78 -20.27
CA GLN A 146 -20.89 -2.34 -21.61
C GLN A 146 -19.43 -2.78 -21.78
N GLU A 147 -19.19 -3.76 -22.65
CA GLU A 147 -17.87 -4.37 -22.85
C GLU A 147 -16.76 -3.36 -23.16
N ASP A 148 -17.03 -2.36 -24.00
CA ASP A 148 -16.05 -1.32 -24.33
C ASP A 148 -15.69 -0.48 -23.09
N LEU A 149 -16.70 0.04 -22.37
CA LEU A 149 -16.47 0.80 -21.13
C LEU A 149 -15.81 -0.03 -20.02
N ARG A 150 -16.15 -1.33 -19.94
CA ARG A 150 -15.55 -2.28 -19.01
C ARG A 150 -14.06 -2.44 -19.31
N ARG A 151 -13.70 -2.64 -20.58
CA ARG A 151 -12.31 -2.71 -21.05
C ARG A 151 -11.57 -1.41 -20.78
N ASP A 152 -12.18 -0.27 -21.10
CA ASP A 152 -11.57 1.05 -20.92
C ASP A 152 -11.34 1.38 -19.43
N THR A 153 -12.18 0.86 -18.55
CA THR A 153 -12.00 0.96 -17.09
C THR A 153 -10.92 0.00 -16.58
N LEU A 154 -10.92 -1.25 -17.06
CA LEU A 154 -10.03 -2.30 -16.56
C LEU A 154 -8.59 -2.17 -17.07
N SER A 155 -8.39 -1.73 -18.32
CA SER A 155 -7.07 -1.68 -18.95
C SER A 155 -6.07 -0.84 -18.14
N PRO A 156 -6.39 0.40 -17.71
CA PRO A 156 -5.49 1.20 -16.87
C PRO A 156 -5.23 0.56 -15.50
N ILE A 157 -6.22 -0.09 -14.89
CA ILE A 157 -6.07 -0.79 -13.60
C ILE A 157 -5.11 -1.97 -13.76
N GLN A 158 -5.25 -2.74 -14.85
CA GLN A 158 -4.39 -3.87 -15.16
C GLN A 158 -2.95 -3.41 -15.44
N GLU A 159 -2.76 -2.34 -16.19
CA GLU A 159 -1.45 -1.75 -16.46
C GLU A 159 -0.76 -1.29 -15.16
N PHE A 160 -1.48 -0.56 -14.31
CA PHE A 160 -0.98 -0.15 -12.99
C PHE A 160 -0.65 -1.37 -12.11
N HIS A 161 -1.54 -2.38 -12.10
CA HIS A 161 -1.29 -3.61 -11.38
C HIS A 161 -0.04 -4.33 -11.90
N ALA A 162 0.21 -4.39 -13.20
CA ALA A 162 1.43 -4.98 -13.75
C ALA A 162 2.69 -4.17 -13.37
N SER A 163 2.66 -2.85 -13.56
CA SER A 163 3.80 -1.96 -13.30
C SER A 163 4.17 -1.86 -11.82
N SER A 164 3.19 -2.01 -10.92
CA SER A 164 3.42 -1.95 -9.47
C SER A 164 4.42 -2.98 -8.94
N ALA A 165 4.61 -4.12 -9.63
CA ALA A 165 5.66 -5.08 -9.27
C ALA A 165 7.05 -4.45 -9.39
N THR A 166 7.27 -3.60 -10.39
CA THR A 166 8.52 -2.86 -10.59
C THR A 166 8.76 -1.88 -9.46
N VAL A 167 7.71 -1.16 -9.04
CA VAL A 167 7.79 -0.21 -7.93
C VAL A 167 8.14 -0.92 -6.61
N VAL A 168 7.53 -2.08 -6.32
CA VAL A 168 7.91 -2.89 -5.13
C VAL A 168 9.38 -3.32 -5.22
N ARG A 169 9.84 -3.76 -6.39
CA ARG A 169 11.24 -4.15 -6.58
C ARG A 169 12.19 -2.98 -6.37
N GLU A 170 11.80 -1.77 -6.75
CA GLU A 170 12.57 -0.55 -6.53
C GLU A 170 12.61 -0.17 -5.05
N ALA A 171 11.47 -0.18 -4.38
CA ALA A 171 11.39 0.01 -2.93
C ALA A 171 12.27 -1.02 -2.19
N PHE A 172 12.19 -2.29 -2.56
CA PHE A 172 13.05 -3.35 -1.99
C PHE A 172 14.54 -3.17 -2.24
N LYS A 173 14.96 -2.48 -3.32
CA LYS A 173 16.38 -2.14 -3.52
C LYS A 173 16.84 -1.02 -2.58
N LYS A 174 15.92 -0.19 -2.12
CA LYS A 174 16.20 0.95 -1.24
C LYS A 174 16.19 0.56 0.25
N ILE A 175 15.49 -0.52 0.60
CA ILE A 175 15.52 -1.15 1.93
C ILE A 175 16.89 -1.82 2.14
N ARG A 176 17.62 -1.39 3.18
CA ARG A 176 18.98 -1.85 3.50
C ARG A 176 18.96 -2.64 4.80
N SER A 177 19.94 -3.53 4.99
CA SER A 177 20.06 -4.31 6.23
C SER A 177 20.60 -3.51 7.42
N GLU A 178 21.25 -2.39 7.16
CA GLU A 178 21.96 -1.58 8.16
C GLU A 178 21.36 -0.16 8.31
N SER A 179 20.16 0.09 7.76
CA SER A 179 19.54 1.41 7.86
C SER A 179 19.01 1.66 9.27
N ASN A 180 19.40 2.80 9.86
CA ASN A 180 18.84 3.31 11.12
C ASN A 180 17.46 3.97 10.91
N GLY A 181 16.59 3.37 10.10
CA GLY A 181 15.25 3.89 9.78
C GLY A 181 15.17 4.82 8.56
N GLU A 182 16.28 5.10 7.87
CA GLU A 182 16.31 5.93 6.64
C GLU A 182 15.48 5.36 5.49
N ASP A 183 15.16 4.07 5.53
CA ASP A 183 14.38 3.37 4.51
C ASP A 183 12.89 3.22 4.89
N TRP A 184 12.45 3.81 6.01
CA TRP A 184 11.08 3.70 6.51
C TRP A 184 10.03 4.05 5.44
N CYS A 185 10.23 5.15 4.70
CA CYS A 185 9.32 5.56 3.63
C CYS A 185 9.19 4.46 2.54
N TRP A 186 10.29 3.82 2.15
CA TRP A 186 10.28 2.72 1.18
C TRP A 186 9.60 1.46 1.72
N GLN A 187 9.74 1.18 3.01
CA GLN A 187 9.02 0.08 3.64
C GLN A 187 7.50 0.33 3.65
N ILE A 188 7.05 1.56 3.93
CA ILE A 188 5.65 1.96 3.85
C ILE A 188 5.10 1.85 2.42
N ILE A 189 5.87 2.29 1.42
CA ILE A 189 5.50 2.15 0.01
C ILE A 189 5.37 0.67 -0.38
N ALA A 190 6.37 -0.14 -0.08
CA ALA A 190 6.34 -1.57 -0.41
C ALA A 190 5.12 -2.26 0.23
N THR A 191 4.86 -1.96 1.50
CA THR A 191 3.70 -2.47 2.25
C THR A 191 2.40 -2.09 1.55
N SER A 192 2.24 -0.82 1.21
CA SER A 192 1.05 -0.26 0.58
C SER A 192 0.77 -0.87 -0.79
N ILE A 193 1.82 -1.05 -1.60
CA ILE A 193 1.68 -1.67 -2.92
C ILE A 193 1.39 -3.17 -2.81
N LEU A 194 2.06 -3.91 -1.92
CA LEU A 194 1.76 -5.33 -1.71
C LEU A 194 0.31 -5.54 -1.28
N ARG A 195 -0.19 -4.71 -0.36
CA ARG A 195 -1.59 -4.73 0.08
C ARG A 195 -2.56 -4.41 -1.07
N LEU A 196 -2.29 -3.36 -1.85
CA LEU A 196 -3.12 -3.00 -3.00
C LEU A 196 -3.13 -4.11 -4.06
N ARG A 197 -1.96 -4.65 -4.42
CA ARG A 197 -1.82 -5.78 -5.34
C ARG A 197 -2.59 -7.00 -4.86
N TYR A 198 -2.49 -7.31 -3.58
CA TYR A 198 -3.25 -8.39 -2.99
C TYR A 198 -4.75 -8.18 -3.15
N SER A 199 -5.26 -7.02 -2.74
CA SER A 199 -6.69 -6.66 -2.85
C SER A 199 -7.19 -6.77 -4.29
N LEU A 200 -6.45 -6.19 -5.24
CA LEU A 200 -6.77 -6.24 -6.66
C LEU A 200 -6.73 -7.68 -7.21
N GLY A 201 -5.73 -8.47 -6.80
CA GLY A 201 -5.57 -9.85 -7.23
C GLY A 201 -6.62 -10.81 -6.67
N THR A 202 -7.25 -10.49 -5.54
CA THR A 202 -8.34 -11.27 -4.94
C THR A 202 -9.74 -10.79 -5.37
N ALA A 203 -9.86 -9.62 -5.98
CA ALA A 203 -11.13 -9.10 -6.48
C ALA A 203 -11.51 -9.82 -7.79
N SER A 204 -12.34 -10.85 -7.68
CA SER A 204 -12.69 -11.76 -8.79
C SER A 204 -13.30 -11.05 -9.98
N GLN A 205 -14.05 -9.95 -9.78
CA GLN A 205 -14.64 -9.19 -10.88
C GLN A 205 -13.63 -8.41 -11.72
N LEU A 206 -12.42 -8.15 -11.22
CA LEU A 206 -11.37 -7.46 -11.98
C LEU A 206 -10.67 -8.41 -12.97
N GLN A 207 -10.67 -9.72 -12.68
CA GLN A 207 -10.03 -10.76 -13.50
C GLN A 207 -8.61 -10.39 -13.93
N LEU A 208 -7.85 -9.70 -13.07
CA LEU A 208 -6.52 -9.21 -13.43
C LEU A 208 -5.59 -10.42 -13.64
N GLY A 209 -5.21 -10.61 -14.91
CA GLY A 209 -4.14 -11.53 -15.29
C GLY A 209 -2.84 -11.06 -14.65
N ALA A 210 -2.54 -11.60 -13.47
CA ALA A 210 -1.33 -11.24 -12.77
C ALA A 210 -0.18 -12.08 -13.35
N ASP A 211 0.53 -11.62 -14.37
CA ASP A 211 1.84 -12.20 -14.64
C ASP A 211 2.68 -12.05 -13.38
N ALA A 212 3.06 -13.18 -12.78
CA ALA A 212 3.98 -13.13 -11.66
C ALA A 212 5.30 -12.59 -12.16
N ASP A 213 5.73 -11.50 -11.54
CA ASP A 213 7.14 -11.19 -11.60
C ASP A 213 7.91 -12.26 -10.81
N GLN A 214 8.46 -13.23 -11.52
CA GLN A 214 9.25 -14.33 -10.96
C GLN A 214 10.43 -13.82 -10.09
N LYS A 215 10.88 -12.57 -10.30
CA LYS A 215 11.96 -11.96 -9.52
C LYS A 215 11.46 -11.33 -8.22
N LEU A 216 10.15 -11.15 -8.04
CA LEU A 216 9.58 -10.56 -6.83
C LEU A 216 9.57 -11.54 -5.66
N VAL A 217 9.20 -12.81 -5.90
CA VAL A 217 9.13 -13.85 -4.85
C VAL A 217 10.47 -14.03 -4.11
N PRO A 218 11.61 -14.25 -4.80
CA PRO A 218 12.90 -14.37 -4.11
C PRO A 218 13.27 -13.12 -3.31
N ARG A 219 12.88 -11.93 -3.79
CA ARG A 219 13.13 -10.67 -3.08
C ARG A 219 12.28 -10.54 -1.83
N MET A 220 11.02 -10.95 -1.88
CA MET A 220 10.14 -10.97 -0.70
C MET A 220 10.76 -11.81 0.43
N PHE A 221 11.23 -13.02 0.13
CA PHE A 221 11.97 -13.85 1.10
C PHE A 221 13.28 -13.23 1.58
N LYS A 222 13.99 -12.49 0.72
CA LYS A 222 15.20 -11.78 1.13
C LYS A 222 14.87 -10.67 2.12
N ILE A 223 13.86 -9.84 1.82
CA ILE A 223 13.46 -8.72 2.67
C ILE A 223 12.90 -9.21 4.00
N SER A 224 12.11 -10.29 4.03
CA SER A 224 11.55 -10.81 5.29
C SER A 224 12.60 -11.32 6.30
N LYS A 225 13.83 -11.53 5.84
CA LYS A 225 14.98 -11.94 6.67
C LYS A 225 15.81 -10.75 7.16
N ILE A 226 15.57 -9.54 6.64
CA ILE A 226 16.30 -8.34 7.07
C ILE A 226 15.86 -7.94 8.49
N PRO A 227 16.81 -7.70 9.42
CA PRO A 227 16.52 -7.10 10.71
C PRO A 227 15.88 -5.71 10.55
N HIS A 228 15.05 -5.28 11.50
CA HIS A 228 14.41 -3.94 11.49
C HIS A 228 13.44 -3.64 10.34
N VAL A 229 13.05 -4.64 9.55
CA VAL A 229 11.90 -4.51 8.65
C VAL A 229 10.63 -4.35 9.48
N LEU A 230 9.83 -3.35 9.14
CA LEU A 230 8.54 -3.05 9.75
C LEU A 230 7.69 -4.32 9.85
N PRO A 231 7.09 -4.59 11.02
CA PRO A 231 6.14 -5.69 11.18
C PRO A 231 5.04 -5.67 10.11
N GLU A 232 4.56 -4.46 9.75
CA GLU A 232 3.58 -4.25 8.69
C GLU A 232 4.06 -4.79 7.33
N LEU A 233 5.31 -4.54 6.96
CA LEU A 233 5.85 -5.05 5.69
C LEU A 233 6.02 -6.57 5.73
N ARG A 234 6.46 -7.13 6.87
CA ARG A 234 6.62 -8.59 7.02
C ARG A 234 5.29 -9.33 6.83
N ILE A 235 4.21 -8.84 7.42
CA ILE A 235 2.90 -9.47 7.27
C ILE A 235 2.38 -9.36 5.83
N GLU A 236 2.59 -8.22 5.15
CA GLU A 236 2.20 -8.08 3.74
C GLU A 236 3.05 -8.95 2.80
N ILE A 237 4.34 -9.13 3.11
CA ILE A 237 5.21 -10.06 2.38
C ILE A 237 4.66 -11.49 2.50
N VAL A 238 4.38 -11.96 3.71
CA VAL A 238 3.87 -13.33 3.89
C VAL A 238 2.48 -13.48 3.26
N ARG A 239 1.58 -12.50 3.40
CA ARG A 239 0.28 -12.49 2.73
C ARG A 239 0.42 -12.62 1.21
N SER A 240 1.36 -11.87 0.63
CA SER A 240 1.64 -11.92 -0.80
C SER A 240 2.24 -13.27 -1.21
N LEU A 241 3.16 -13.82 -0.42
CA LEU A 241 3.75 -15.14 -0.68
C LEU A 241 2.72 -16.26 -0.60
N LEU A 242 1.81 -16.23 0.38
CA LEU A 242 0.72 -17.21 0.50
C LEU A 242 -0.20 -17.15 -0.75
N ASN A 243 -0.50 -15.95 -1.23
CA ASN A 243 -1.28 -15.76 -2.45
C ASN A 243 -0.58 -16.33 -3.69
N GLU A 244 0.73 -16.09 -3.83
CA GLU A 244 1.50 -16.64 -4.95
C GLU A 244 1.65 -18.17 -4.85
N ALA A 245 1.67 -18.74 -3.64
CA ALA A 245 1.67 -20.19 -3.41
C ALA A 245 0.33 -20.82 -3.84
N THR A 246 -0.80 -20.23 -3.47
CA THR A 246 -2.14 -20.67 -3.94
C THR A 246 -2.26 -20.64 -5.46
N ARG A 247 -1.49 -19.75 -6.12
CA ARG A 247 -1.44 -19.64 -7.59
C ARG A 247 -0.39 -20.56 -8.23
N GLY A 248 0.28 -21.43 -7.46
CA GLY A 248 1.28 -22.37 -7.94
C GLY A 248 2.61 -21.73 -8.38
N ARG A 249 2.93 -20.52 -7.90
CA ARG A 249 4.09 -19.74 -8.36
C ARG A 249 5.27 -19.77 -7.40
N CYS A 250 5.07 -20.32 -6.22
CA CYS A 250 6.13 -20.65 -5.28
C CYS A 250 5.74 -21.90 -4.49
N GLU A 251 6.75 -22.55 -3.91
CA GLU A 251 6.56 -23.76 -3.12
C GLU A 251 5.84 -23.43 -1.80
N PRO A 252 4.65 -24.01 -1.54
CA PRO A 252 3.87 -23.67 -0.36
C PRO A 252 4.59 -24.01 0.95
N ALA A 253 5.39 -25.08 0.98
CA ALA A 253 6.17 -25.48 2.15
C ALA A 253 7.16 -24.38 2.60
N VAL A 254 7.85 -23.74 1.65
CA VAL A 254 8.81 -22.66 1.93
C VAL A 254 8.10 -21.42 2.49
N VAL A 255 6.90 -21.10 1.98
CA VAL A 255 6.10 -19.99 2.50
C VAL A 255 5.60 -20.27 3.92
N LEU A 256 5.12 -21.49 4.18
CA LEU A 256 4.68 -21.90 5.50
C LEU A 256 5.83 -21.90 6.51
N GLU A 257 7.01 -22.41 6.14
CA GLU A 257 8.19 -22.37 6.99
C GLU A 257 8.54 -20.93 7.39
N GLU A 258 8.50 -20.01 6.43
CA GLU A 258 8.71 -18.59 6.67
C GLU A 258 7.66 -17.98 7.62
N ALA A 259 6.38 -18.32 7.45
CA ALA A 259 5.32 -17.86 8.36
C ALA A 259 5.48 -18.43 9.77
N LEU A 260 5.75 -19.74 9.89
CA LEU A 260 5.96 -20.44 11.16
C LEU A 260 7.19 -19.90 11.91
N ARG A 261 8.25 -19.53 11.19
CA ARG A 261 9.43 -18.87 11.76
C ARG A 261 9.07 -17.58 12.50
N GLN A 262 8.13 -16.79 11.97
CA GLN A 262 7.65 -15.54 12.58
C GLN A 262 6.69 -15.80 13.75
N ILE A 263 6.02 -16.96 13.79
CA ILE A 263 5.10 -17.38 14.86
C ILE A 263 5.84 -17.97 16.05
N LYS A 264 7.01 -18.60 15.83
CA LYS A 264 7.82 -19.29 16.85
C LYS A 264 8.00 -18.51 18.17
N PRO A 265 8.19 -17.18 18.20
CA PRO A 265 8.30 -16.43 19.46
C PRO A 265 7.11 -16.60 20.42
N LEU A 266 5.91 -16.96 19.92
CA LEU A 266 4.74 -17.24 20.77
C LEU A 266 4.95 -18.38 21.77
N GLN A 267 5.76 -19.38 21.42
CA GLN A 267 6.02 -20.54 22.29
C GLN A 267 6.75 -20.15 23.57
N ASN A 268 7.52 -19.05 23.53
CA ASN A 268 8.34 -18.57 24.63
C ASN A 268 7.75 -17.31 25.29
N ALA A 269 6.55 -16.88 24.88
CA ALA A 269 5.94 -15.67 25.39
C ALA A 269 5.33 -15.93 26.78
N ASN A 270 5.95 -15.35 27.81
CA ASN A 270 5.39 -15.33 29.16
C ASN A 270 4.33 -14.23 29.27
N GLY A 271 3.13 -14.47 28.76
CA GLY A 271 1.99 -13.56 28.91
C GLY A 271 0.99 -13.57 27.75
N THR A 272 -0.09 -12.81 27.91
CA THR A 272 -1.12 -12.66 26.88
C THR A 272 -0.67 -11.63 25.84
N LEU A 273 -0.16 -12.10 24.70
CA LEU A 273 0.04 -11.24 23.53
C LEU A 273 -1.31 -10.96 22.87
N ARG A 274 -1.58 -9.69 22.58
CA ARG A 274 -2.81 -9.26 21.90
C ARG A 274 -2.43 -8.33 20.76
N TRP A 275 -2.92 -8.65 19.57
CA TRP A 275 -2.88 -7.75 18.42
C TRP A 275 -4.20 -6.99 18.33
N SER A 276 -4.12 -5.68 18.07
CA SER A 276 -5.28 -4.80 17.92
C SER A 276 -6.11 -5.05 16.64
N GLY A 277 -5.62 -5.88 15.71
CA GLY A 277 -6.22 -6.08 14.38
C GLY A 277 -5.80 -5.04 13.34
N HIS A 278 -5.09 -3.99 13.76
CA HIS A 278 -4.60 -2.94 12.86
C HIS A 278 -3.14 -3.20 12.48
N THR A 279 -2.83 -3.16 11.19
CA THR A 279 -1.48 -3.43 10.68
C THR A 279 -0.54 -2.24 10.85
N TYR A 280 -1.06 -1.01 10.78
CA TYR A 280 -0.25 0.21 10.89
C TYR A 280 0.36 0.40 12.28
N SER A 281 -0.27 -0.14 13.34
CA SER A 281 0.21 -0.08 14.72
C SER A 281 0.94 -1.35 15.16
N LEU A 282 1.17 -2.28 14.22
CA LEU A 282 1.74 -3.59 14.53
C LEU A 282 3.18 -3.46 15.04
N THR A 283 3.42 -3.97 16.24
CA THR A 283 4.75 -4.08 16.83
C THR A 283 5.38 -5.45 16.59
N ASP A 284 6.70 -5.58 16.79
CA ASP A 284 7.39 -6.88 16.70
C ASP A 284 6.84 -7.91 17.70
N GLN A 285 6.31 -7.46 18.84
CA GLN A 285 5.70 -8.34 19.84
C GLN A 285 4.34 -8.88 19.39
N GLU A 286 3.59 -8.11 18.60
CA GLU A 286 2.28 -8.50 18.08
C GLU A 286 2.36 -9.28 16.75
N LEU A 287 3.47 -9.13 16.01
CA LEU A 287 3.67 -9.78 14.70
C LEU A 287 3.38 -11.29 14.71
N PRO A 288 3.84 -12.09 15.68
CA PRO A 288 3.53 -13.52 15.73
C PRO A 288 2.02 -13.80 15.79
N VAL A 289 1.27 -13.01 16.57
CA VAL A 289 -0.18 -13.13 16.69
C VAL A 289 -0.85 -12.77 15.37
N ALA A 290 -0.46 -11.65 14.77
CA ALA A 290 -1.00 -11.22 13.48
C ALA A 290 -0.71 -12.22 12.34
N MET A 291 0.46 -12.85 12.37
CA MET A 291 0.84 -13.91 11.42
C MET A 291 -0.03 -15.15 11.58
N LEU A 292 -0.34 -15.55 12.82
CA LEU A 292 -1.25 -16.65 13.09
C LEU A 292 -2.66 -16.36 12.56
N TYR A 293 -3.19 -15.15 12.82
CA TYR A 293 -4.47 -14.72 12.26
C TYR A 293 -4.48 -14.79 10.73
N LEU A 294 -3.41 -14.33 10.07
CA LEU A 294 -3.29 -14.40 8.61
C LEU A 294 -3.34 -15.83 8.07
N LEU A 295 -2.65 -16.78 8.73
CA LEU A 295 -2.69 -18.19 8.33
C LEU A 295 -4.09 -18.80 8.51
N LEU A 296 -4.74 -18.51 9.64
CA LEU A 296 -6.09 -19.02 9.92
C LEU A 296 -7.12 -18.46 8.93
N GLU A 297 -7.06 -17.16 8.62
CA GLU A 297 -8.00 -16.52 7.69
C GLU A 297 -7.87 -17.08 6.26
N ARG A 298 -6.64 -17.41 5.82
CA ARG A 298 -6.37 -17.68 4.40
C ARG A 298 -6.22 -19.13 4.05
N TRP A 299 -5.72 -19.95 4.97
CA TRP A 299 -5.38 -21.34 4.67
C TRP A 299 -6.32 -22.34 5.32
N LEU A 300 -6.96 -22.00 6.43
CA LEU A 300 -7.97 -22.89 7.02
C LEU A 300 -9.09 -23.25 6.02
N PRO A 301 -9.62 -22.32 5.21
CA PRO A 301 -10.65 -22.64 4.21
C PRO A 301 -10.17 -23.55 3.06
N ILE A 302 -8.86 -23.84 2.96
CA ILE A 302 -8.30 -24.74 1.93
C ILE A 302 -8.33 -26.20 2.41
N PHE A 303 -8.41 -26.42 3.72
CA PHE A 303 -8.44 -27.75 4.34
C PHE A 303 -9.87 -28.27 4.62
N GLU A 304 -10.88 -27.42 4.44
CA GLU A 304 -12.30 -27.76 4.51
C GLU A 304 -12.85 -28.14 3.12
#